data_AF-A0A2N2AST6-F1
#
_entry.id   AF-A0A2N2AST6-F1
#
_cell.length_a   1.000
_cell.length_b   1.000
_cell.length_c   1.000
_cell.angle_alpha   90.00
_cell.angle_beta   90.00
_cell.angle_gamma   90.00
#
_symmetry.space_group_name_H-M   'P 1'
#
loop_
_entity.id
_entity.type
_entity.pdbx_description
1 polymer ?
#
loop_
_entity_poly.entity_id
_entity_poly.type
_entity_poly.pdbx_seq_one_letter_code
_entity_poly.pdbx_strand_id
1 'polypeptide(L)'
;MLFLDELPEFQKSVLEVLRQPLEEGEVTISRVHATLTYPANFMLICSMNPCPCGFYPDLDKCSCTPPQIKRYLNKISGPLLDRIDLHVEAAKLDLKDLSVELKQESSKAIRERVKRAHSIQKERLKNSSSYFNSNLSVSQINEYCSVEKPAEDLLREAFLKLGLSARAYHRILKVSRTIADLSSCETINEKHIAEAIQYRTLDRKYWSH
;
A
#
# COMPACT_ATOMS: atom_id res chain seq x y z
N MET A 1 -1.31 5.25 -14.51
CA MET A 1 -1.77 5.57 -13.14
C MET A 1 -3.29 5.61 -13.19
N LEU A 2 -3.97 4.95 -12.26
CA LEU A 2 -5.41 5.06 -12.04
C LEU A 2 -5.64 5.71 -10.68
N PHE A 3 -6.33 6.85 -10.67
CA PHE A 3 -6.68 7.55 -9.43
C PHE A 3 -8.18 7.42 -9.19
N LEU A 4 -8.56 6.95 -8.01
CA LEU A 4 -9.96 6.81 -7.58
C LEU A 4 -10.18 7.67 -6.33
N ASP A 5 -10.81 8.82 -6.52
CA ASP A 5 -11.24 9.65 -5.39
C ASP A 5 -12.53 9.12 -4.79
N GLU A 6 -12.68 9.23 -3.47
CA GLU A 6 -13.84 8.73 -2.73
C GLU A 6 -14.15 7.26 -3.04
N LEU A 7 -13.17 6.37 -2.84
CA LEU A 7 -13.24 4.95 -3.21
C LEU A 7 -14.55 4.23 -2.79
N PRO A 8 -15.14 4.46 -1.60
CA PRO A 8 -16.42 3.86 -1.22
C PRO A 8 -17.62 4.34 -2.04
N GLU A 9 -17.56 5.42 -2.82
CA GLU A 9 -18.69 5.86 -3.65
C GLU A 9 -18.87 5.00 -4.90
N PHE A 10 -17.85 4.23 -5.29
CA PHE A 10 -17.96 3.29 -6.38
C PHE A 10 -18.80 2.06 -6.02
N GLN A 11 -19.48 1.52 -7.03
CA GLN A 11 -20.22 0.27 -6.87
C GLN A 11 -19.26 -0.87 -6.50
N LYS A 12 -19.64 -1.67 -5.50
CA LYS A 12 -18.84 -2.79 -5.01
C LYS A 12 -18.43 -3.76 -6.12
N SER A 13 -19.32 -4.05 -7.07
CA SER A 13 -19.03 -4.91 -8.23
C SER A 13 -17.87 -4.39 -9.07
N VAL A 14 -17.77 -3.06 -9.26
CA VAL A 14 -16.69 -2.43 -10.02
C VAL A 14 -15.36 -2.54 -9.25
N LEU A 15 -15.39 -2.32 -7.94
CA LEU A 15 -14.21 -2.46 -7.08
C LEU A 15 -13.68 -3.90 -7.06
N GLU A 16 -14.56 -4.90 -7.05
CA GLU A 16 -14.16 -6.31 -7.08
C GLU A 16 -13.47 -6.72 -8.39
N VAL A 17 -13.79 -6.05 -9.51
CA VAL A 17 -13.13 -6.30 -10.81
C VAL A 17 -11.68 -5.83 -10.79
N LEU A 18 -11.33 -4.79 -10.02
CA LEU A 18 -9.95 -4.28 -9.92
C LEU A 18 -8.97 -5.31 -9.32
N ARG A 19 -9.47 -6.36 -8.65
CA ARG A 19 -8.60 -7.37 -8.04
C ARG A 19 -7.72 -8.10 -9.05
N GLN A 20 -8.25 -8.42 -10.24
CA GLN A 20 -7.50 -9.10 -11.29
C GLN A 20 -6.34 -8.23 -11.82
N PRO A 21 -6.58 -6.99 -12.31
CA PRO A 21 -5.49 -6.16 -12.82
C PRO A 21 -4.47 -5.75 -11.75
N LEU A 22 -4.88 -5.62 -10.48
CA LEU A 22 -3.94 -5.35 -9.38
C LEU A 22 -3.03 -6.54 -9.03
N GLU A 23 -3.42 -7.75 -9.41
CA GLU A 23 -2.68 -8.98 -9.09
C GLU A 23 -1.88 -9.49 -10.29
N GLU A 24 -2.51 -9.55 -11.46
CA GLU A 24 -1.94 -10.14 -12.68
C GLU A 24 -1.41 -9.07 -13.65
N GLY A 25 -1.83 -7.81 -13.51
CA GLY A 25 -1.49 -6.75 -14.47
C GLY A 25 -2.22 -6.91 -15.81
N GLU A 26 -3.28 -7.71 -15.85
CA GLU A 26 -4.12 -7.97 -17.02
C GLU A 26 -5.60 -8.11 -16.63
N VAL A 27 -6.47 -8.05 -17.63
CA VAL A 27 -7.91 -8.25 -17.47
C VAL A 27 -8.43 -9.18 -18.55
N THR A 28 -9.22 -10.17 -18.14
CA THR A 28 -9.80 -11.15 -19.06
C THR A 28 -11.29 -10.87 -19.25
N ILE A 29 -11.69 -10.61 -20.49
CA ILE A 29 -13.07 -10.35 -20.86
C ILE A 29 -13.62 -11.59 -21.57
N SER A 30 -14.50 -12.31 -20.87
CA SER A 30 -15.21 -13.47 -21.42
C SER A 30 -16.61 -13.07 -21.89
N ARG A 31 -16.88 -13.27 -23.18
CA ARG A 31 -18.19 -13.09 -23.83
C ARG A 31 -18.58 -14.37 -24.58
N VAL A 32 -19.86 -14.49 -24.93
CA VAL A 32 -20.44 -15.70 -25.57
C VAL A 32 -19.62 -16.20 -26.77
N HIS A 33 -19.01 -15.29 -27.53
CA HIS A 33 -18.29 -15.62 -28.76
C HIS A 33 -16.76 -15.57 -28.65
N ALA A 34 -16.20 -15.10 -27.54
CA ALA A 34 -14.74 -14.96 -27.38
C ALA A 34 -14.33 -14.70 -25.93
N THR A 35 -13.13 -15.17 -25.59
CA THR A 35 -12.40 -14.77 -24.38
C THR A 35 -11.15 -14.03 -24.81
N LEU A 36 -11.02 -12.76 -24.43
CA LEU A 36 -9.91 -11.89 -24.79
C LEU A 36 -9.22 -11.37 -23.52
N THR A 37 -7.89 -11.42 -23.50
CA THR A 37 -7.07 -10.89 -22.39
C THR A 37 -6.36 -9.63 -22.85
N TYR A 38 -6.45 -8.56 -22.04
CA TYR A 38 -5.83 -7.28 -22.31
C TYR A 38 -4.87 -6.89 -21.17
N PRO A 39 -3.72 -6.27 -21.49
CA PRO A 39 -2.82 -5.75 -20.47
C PRO A 39 -3.46 -4.59 -19.70
N ALA A 40 -3.30 -4.59 -18.38
CA ALA A 40 -3.87 -3.64 -17.44
C ALA A 40 -2.88 -3.32 -16.30
N ASN A 41 -1.62 -3.05 -16.65
CA ASN A 41 -0.57 -2.74 -15.68
C ASN A 41 -0.60 -1.24 -15.31
N PHE A 42 -1.10 -0.92 -14.13
CA PHE A 42 -1.17 0.46 -13.63
C PHE A 42 -0.86 0.56 -12.13
N MET A 43 -0.35 1.72 -11.72
CA MET A 43 -0.33 2.13 -10.32
C MET A 43 -1.71 2.66 -9.91
N LEU A 44 -2.31 2.05 -8.89
CA LEU A 44 -3.57 2.50 -8.28
C LEU A 44 -3.28 3.45 -7.13
N ILE A 45 -3.98 4.58 -7.10
CA ILE A 45 -3.99 5.52 -5.99
C ILE A 45 -5.45 5.77 -5.64
N CYS A 46 -5.81 5.61 -4.37
CA CYS A 46 -7.17 5.83 -3.89
C CYS A 46 -7.18 6.78 -2.70
N SER A 47 -8.22 7.61 -2.62
CA SER A 47 -8.55 8.39 -1.43
C SER A 47 -9.94 8.00 -0.94
N MET A 48 -10.17 8.13 0.36
CA MET A 48 -11.47 7.92 0.97
C MET A 48 -11.57 8.62 2.31
N ASN A 49 -12.77 9.05 2.65
CA ASN A 49 -13.10 9.45 4.01
C ASN A 49 -13.28 8.20 4.89
N PRO A 50 -13.08 8.32 6.22
CA PRO A 50 -13.29 7.21 7.15
C PRO A 50 -14.77 6.96 7.47
N CYS A 51 -15.66 7.89 7.11
CA CYS A 51 -17.12 7.75 7.18
C CYS A 51 -17.78 8.69 6.15
N PRO A 52 -19.10 8.55 5.89
CA PRO A 52 -19.81 9.42 4.94
C PRO A 52 -19.72 10.92 5.25
N CYS A 53 -19.65 11.31 6.54
CA CYS A 53 -19.54 12.71 6.93
C CYS A 53 -18.10 13.23 7.02
N GLY A 54 -17.08 12.37 6.90
CA GLY A 54 -15.66 12.76 6.92
C GLY A 54 -15.05 13.11 8.29
N PHE A 55 -15.82 13.02 9.38
CA PHE A 55 -15.36 13.44 10.71
C PHE A 55 -14.92 12.32 11.64
N TYR A 56 -15.22 11.05 11.35
CA TYR A 56 -14.76 9.93 12.18
C TYR A 56 -13.21 9.88 12.23
N PRO A 57 -12.56 9.59 13.38
CA PRO A 57 -13.12 9.14 14.67
C PRO A 57 -13.51 10.25 15.65
N ASP A 58 -13.54 11.53 15.26
CA ASP A 58 -13.98 12.65 16.10
C ASP A 58 -15.50 12.57 16.32
N LEU A 59 -15.90 11.95 17.44
CA LEU A 59 -17.32 11.69 17.77
C LEU A 59 -18.11 12.97 18.06
N ASP A 60 -17.45 14.07 18.43
CA ASP A 60 -18.12 15.35 18.69
C ASP A 60 -18.60 16.02 17.39
N LYS A 61 -17.91 15.74 16.27
CA LYS A 61 -18.25 16.26 14.94
C LYS A 61 -18.94 15.23 14.04
N CYS A 62 -18.70 13.95 14.29
CA CYS A 62 -19.23 12.87 13.47
C CYS A 62 -20.71 12.60 13.79
N SER A 63 -21.59 12.88 12.84
CA SER A 63 -23.02 12.55 12.92
C SER A 63 -23.38 11.13 12.47
N CYS A 64 -22.40 10.33 12.01
CA CYS A 64 -22.65 8.97 11.55
C CYS A 64 -22.76 7.98 12.70
N THR A 65 -23.78 7.12 12.65
CA THR A 65 -23.95 6.01 13.58
C THR A 65 -22.95 4.87 13.28
N PRO A 66 -22.58 4.04 14.27
CA PRO A 66 -21.67 2.90 14.03
C PRO A 66 -22.11 1.96 12.89
N PRO A 67 -23.41 1.62 12.72
CA PRO A 67 -23.87 0.84 11.57
C PRO A 67 -23.67 1.54 10.22
N GLN A 68 -23.83 2.87 10.14
CA GLN A 68 -23.60 3.63 8.91
C GLN A 68 -22.11 3.63 8.53
N ILE A 69 -21.23 3.84 9.51
CA ILE A 69 -19.77 3.79 9.31
C ILE A 69 -19.37 2.41 8.81
N LYS A 70 -19.80 1.35 9.51
CA LYS A 70 -19.53 -0.04 9.11
C LYS A 70 -20.04 -0.35 7.70
N ARG A 71 -21.26 0.08 7.36
CA ARG A 71 -21.82 -0.12 6.01
C ARG A 71 -21.01 0.58 4.93
N TYR A 72 -20.54 1.80 5.21
CA TYR A 72 -19.73 2.59 4.29
C TYR A 72 -18.35 1.96 4.06
N LEU A 73 -17.65 1.57 5.12
CA LEU A 73 -16.33 0.92 5.01
C LEU A 73 -16.42 -0.48 4.35
N ASN A 74 -17.50 -1.24 4.61
CA ASN A 74 -17.75 -2.55 4.00
C ASN A 74 -18.04 -2.53 2.50
N LYS A 75 -18.17 -1.34 1.89
CA LYS A 75 -18.20 -1.21 0.43
C LYS A 75 -16.85 -1.63 -0.18
N ILE A 76 -15.75 -1.46 0.55
CA ILE A 76 -14.42 -1.95 0.20
C ILE A 76 -14.21 -3.30 0.88
N SER A 77 -13.85 -4.32 0.09
CA SER A 77 -13.61 -5.66 0.62
C SER A 77 -12.18 -5.83 1.15
N GLY A 78 -12.02 -6.65 2.20
CA GLY A 78 -10.71 -7.06 2.71
C GLY A 78 -9.79 -7.64 1.61
N PRO A 79 -10.28 -8.55 0.74
CA PRO A 79 -9.50 -9.04 -0.40
C PRO A 79 -8.98 -7.95 -1.35
N LEU A 80 -9.70 -6.84 -1.53
CA LEU A 80 -9.22 -5.71 -2.32
C LEU A 80 -8.15 -4.92 -1.55
N LEU A 81 -8.37 -4.64 -0.26
CA LEU A 81 -7.40 -3.93 0.60
C LEU A 81 -6.06 -4.67 0.70
N ASP A 82 -6.09 -6.01 0.76
CA ASP A 82 -4.91 -6.86 0.76
C ASP A 82 -4.01 -6.65 -0.49
N ARG A 83 -4.61 -6.22 -1.61
CA ARG A 83 -3.92 -5.98 -2.88
C ARG A 83 -3.36 -4.56 -3.02
N ILE A 84 -3.66 -3.66 -2.08
CA ILE A 84 -3.08 -2.32 -2.03
C ILE A 84 -1.84 -2.37 -1.14
N ASP A 85 -0.66 -2.00 -1.67
CA ASP A 85 0.61 -2.12 -0.95
C ASP A 85 0.72 -1.22 0.30
N LEU A 86 0.17 0.00 0.21
CA LEU A 86 0.32 1.05 1.21
C LEU A 86 -1.05 1.61 1.61
N HIS A 87 -1.28 1.74 2.91
CA HIS A 87 -2.39 2.48 3.50
C HIS A 87 -1.79 3.60 4.37
N VAL A 88 -2.14 4.84 4.04
CA VAL A 88 -1.58 6.03 4.72
C VAL A 88 -2.72 6.93 5.16
N GLU A 89 -2.67 7.37 6.42
CA GLU A 89 -3.61 8.36 6.98
C GLU A 89 -3.06 9.75 6.70
N ALA A 90 -3.83 10.57 5.97
CA ALA A 90 -3.54 11.99 5.87
C ALA A 90 -3.98 12.66 7.17
N ALA A 91 -3.03 13.04 8.02
CA ALA A 91 -3.32 13.80 9.23
C ALA A 91 -3.95 15.15 8.88
N LYS A 92 -4.94 15.58 9.68
CA LYS A 92 -5.43 16.96 9.62
C LYS A 92 -4.29 17.87 10.08
N LEU A 93 -3.87 18.80 9.23
CA LEU A 93 -2.92 19.83 9.61
C LEU A 93 -3.59 20.74 10.64
N ASP A 94 -3.01 20.86 11.84
CA ASP A 94 -3.46 21.87 12.77
C ASP A 94 -3.07 23.25 12.24
N LEU A 95 -3.90 24.27 12.47
CA LEU A 95 -3.60 25.66 12.10
C LEU A 95 -2.26 26.15 12.67
N LYS A 96 -1.79 25.55 13.77
CA LYS A 96 -0.47 25.80 14.34
C LYS A 96 0.64 25.26 13.45
N ASP A 97 0.49 24.09 12.84
CA ASP A 97 1.48 23.49 11.93
C ASP A 97 1.57 24.22 10.60
N LEU A 98 0.51 24.92 10.19
CA LEU A 98 0.53 25.85 9.04
C LEU A 98 1.42 27.08 9.27
N SER A 99 1.67 27.43 10.55
CA SER A 99 2.48 28.60 10.94
C SER A 99 3.93 28.26 11.33
N VAL A 100 4.26 26.98 11.50
CA VAL A 100 5.64 26.57 11.76
C VAL A 100 6.36 26.44 10.42
N GLU A 101 7.38 27.27 10.19
CA GLU A 101 8.43 27.03 9.18
C GLU A 101 9.27 25.81 9.58
N LEU A 102 8.64 24.62 9.67
CA LEU A 102 9.40 23.39 9.70
C LEU A 102 10.18 23.35 8.39
N LYS A 103 11.51 23.18 8.47
CA LYS A 103 12.36 22.93 7.30
C LYS A 103 11.91 21.64 6.64
N GLN A 104 10.93 21.74 5.74
CA GLN A 104 10.51 20.63 4.91
C GLN A 104 11.59 20.33 3.88
N GLU A 105 11.74 19.06 3.52
CA GLU A 105 12.61 18.69 2.41
C GLU A 105 12.07 19.33 1.12
N SER A 106 12.95 20.02 0.39
CA SER A 106 12.59 20.55 -0.93
C SER A 106 12.21 19.41 -1.88
N SER A 107 11.29 19.66 -2.82
CA SER A 107 10.96 18.69 -3.87
C SER A 107 12.19 18.26 -4.69
N LYS A 108 13.20 19.13 -4.79
CA LYS A 108 14.50 18.80 -5.40
C LYS A 108 15.23 17.72 -4.60
N ALA A 109 15.32 17.86 -3.28
CA ALA A 109 15.97 16.87 -2.41
C ALA A 109 15.25 15.51 -2.47
N ILE A 110 13.91 15.52 -2.41
CA ILE A 110 13.08 14.31 -2.54
C ILE A 110 13.32 13.62 -3.89
N ARG A 111 13.29 14.39 -4.99
CA ARG A 111 13.53 13.87 -6.34
C ARG A 111 14.88 13.17 -6.45
N GLU A 112 15.93 13.75 -5.88
CA GLU A 112 17.27 13.14 -5.92
C GLU A 112 17.35 11.86 -5.08
N ARG A 113 16.69 11.81 -3.92
CA ARG A 113 16.55 10.57 -3.13
C ARG A 113 15.84 9.48 -3.92
N VAL A 114 14.71 9.80 -4.56
CA VAL A 114 13.94 8.84 -5.38
C VAL A 114 14.75 8.34 -6.58
N LYS A 115 15.45 9.23 -7.29
CA LYS A 115 16.32 8.82 -8.40
C LYS A 115 17.42 7.86 -7.96
N ARG A 116 18.05 8.12 -6.81
CA ARG A 116 19.09 7.24 -6.27
C ARG A 116 18.55 5.84 -5.99
N ALA A 117 17.42 5.74 -5.30
CA ALA A 117 16.74 4.47 -5.05
C ALA A 117 16.39 3.74 -6.36
N HIS A 118 15.90 4.46 -7.36
CA HIS A 118 15.60 3.91 -8.67
C HIS A 118 16.85 3.37 -9.39
N SER A 119 17.99 4.06 -9.31
CA SER A 119 19.25 3.55 -9.86
C SER A 119 19.72 2.28 -9.17
N ILE A 120 19.64 2.22 -7.83
CA ILE A 120 19.96 1.02 -7.05
C ILE A 120 19.09 -0.17 -7.50
N GLN A 121 17.79 0.05 -7.61
CA GLN A 121 16.83 -0.94 -8.07
C GLN A 121 17.10 -1.41 -9.50
N LYS A 122 17.36 -0.48 -10.42
CA LYS A 122 17.65 -0.79 -11.82
C LYS A 122 18.90 -1.67 -11.96
N GLU A 123 19.93 -1.39 -11.18
CA GLU A 123 21.16 -2.20 -11.19
C GLU A 123 20.90 -3.60 -10.62
N ARG A 124 20.18 -3.69 -9.49
CA ARG A 124 19.83 -4.98 -8.88
C ARG A 124 18.98 -5.85 -9.81
N LEU A 125 18.06 -5.25 -10.55
CA LEU A 125 17.09 -5.94 -11.38
C LEU A 125 17.49 -6.02 -12.87
N LYS A 126 18.72 -5.66 -13.24
CA LYS A 126 19.15 -5.57 -14.65
C LYS A 126 18.96 -6.86 -15.47
N ASN A 127 19.03 -8.02 -14.82
CA ASN A 127 18.87 -9.34 -15.44
C ASN A 127 17.53 -10.01 -15.06
N SER A 128 16.63 -9.24 -14.43
CA SER A 128 15.33 -9.71 -13.96
C SER A 128 14.23 -9.37 -14.95
N SER A 129 13.14 -10.15 -14.93
CA SER A 129 11.89 -9.81 -15.64
C SER A 129 11.12 -8.66 -14.99
N SER A 130 11.50 -8.26 -13.77
CA SER A 130 10.84 -7.22 -12.99
C SER A 130 11.58 -5.90 -13.06
N TYR A 131 10.86 -4.80 -13.25
CA TYR A 131 11.45 -3.45 -13.33
C TYR A 131 11.46 -2.71 -11.98
N PHE A 132 10.49 -3.01 -11.11
CA PHE A 132 10.35 -2.38 -9.79
C PHE A 132 10.13 -3.42 -8.69
N ASN A 133 10.39 -3.02 -7.44
CA ASN A 133 10.23 -3.83 -6.22
C ASN A 133 8.77 -4.28 -6.04
N SER A 134 7.81 -3.45 -6.48
CA SER A 134 6.38 -3.80 -6.48
C SER A 134 6.07 -5.01 -7.37
N ASN A 135 6.84 -5.21 -8.44
CA ASN A 135 6.63 -6.29 -9.41
C ASN A 135 7.33 -7.61 -9.05
N LEU A 136 8.11 -7.65 -7.98
CA LEU A 136 8.88 -8.87 -7.64
C LEU A 136 7.96 -10.09 -7.46
N SER A 137 8.33 -11.20 -8.09
CA SER A 137 7.72 -12.50 -7.83
C SER A 137 8.13 -13.02 -6.44
N VAL A 138 7.49 -14.08 -5.95
CA VAL A 138 7.87 -14.71 -4.67
C VAL A 138 9.32 -15.21 -4.70
N SER A 139 9.77 -15.79 -5.81
CA SER A 139 11.17 -16.22 -5.96
C SER A 139 12.14 -15.04 -5.91
N GLN A 140 11.80 -13.94 -6.59
CA GLN A 140 12.62 -12.72 -6.61
C GLN A 140 12.62 -11.99 -5.26
N ILE A 141 11.55 -12.10 -4.46
CA ILE A 141 11.56 -11.59 -3.08
C ILE A 141 12.64 -12.32 -2.27
N ASN A 142 12.71 -13.64 -2.36
CA ASN A 142 13.73 -14.41 -1.63
C ASN A 142 15.16 -14.08 -2.10
N GLU A 143 15.33 -13.71 -3.37
CA GLU A 143 16.63 -13.35 -3.95
C GLU A 143 17.07 -11.92 -3.58
N TYR A 144 16.16 -10.95 -3.70
CA TYR A 144 16.50 -9.52 -3.64
C TYR A 144 16.13 -8.83 -2.33
N CYS A 145 15.28 -9.44 -1.50
CA CYS A 145 14.91 -8.92 -0.18
C CYS A 145 15.71 -9.65 0.90
N SER A 146 17.03 -9.46 0.93
CA SER A 146 17.85 -9.94 2.05
C SER A 146 17.48 -9.18 3.32
N VAL A 147 17.00 -9.91 4.33
CA VAL A 147 16.54 -9.39 5.63
C VAL A 147 17.52 -9.78 6.72
N GLU A 148 17.89 -8.84 7.56
CA GLU A 148 18.73 -9.10 8.74
C GLU A 148 17.98 -9.92 9.78
N LYS A 149 18.71 -10.69 10.60
CA LYS A 149 18.08 -11.61 11.55
C LYS A 149 17.10 -10.93 12.52
N PRO A 150 17.44 -9.79 13.16
CA PRO A 150 16.50 -9.07 14.03
C PRO A 150 15.24 -8.60 13.28
N ALA A 151 15.39 -8.19 12.02
CA ALA A 151 14.30 -7.72 11.18
C ALA A 151 13.35 -8.86 10.75
N GLU A 152 13.90 -10.07 10.54
CA GLU A 152 13.12 -11.28 10.29
C GLU A 152 12.28 -11.67 11.51
N ASP A 153 12.88 -11.59 12.71
CA ASP A 153 12.20 -11.93 13.96
C ASP A 153 11.06 -10.93 14.25
N LEU A 154 11.29 -9.63 14.02
CA LEU A 154 10.25 -8.58 14.08
C LEU A 154 9.11 -8.88 13.10
N LEU A 155 9.42 -9.24 11.85
CA LEU A 155 8.42 -9.55 10.83
C LEU A 155 7.59 -10.79 11.22
N ARG A 156 8.23 -11.83 11.77
CA ARG A 156 7.54 -13.04 12.26
C ARG A 156 6.62 -12.74 13.44
N GLU A 157 7.09 -11.94 14.40
CA GLU A 157 6.28 -11.53 15.54
C GLU A 157 5.06 -10.72 15.09
N ALA A 158 5.27 -9.75 14.19
CA ALA A 158 4.20 -8.97 13.59
C ALA A 158 3.21 -9.86 12.82
N PHE A 159 3.69 -10.84 12.07
CA PHE A 159 2.85 -11.79 11.34
C PHE A 159 1.90 -12.56 12.27
N LEU A 160 2.39 -13.03 13.41
CA LEU A 160 1.59 -13.76 14.40
C LEU A 160 0.64 -12.84 15.17
N LYS A 161 1.16 -11.74 15.74
CA LYS A 161 0.37 -10.80 16.55
C LYS A 161 -0.70 -10.09 15.74
N LEU A 162 -0.36 -9.73 14.51
CA LEU A 162 -1.26 -9.07 13.59
C LEU A 162 -1.93 -10.08 12.65
N GLY A 163 -1.88 -11.40 12.86
CA GLY A 163 -2.56 -12.39 12.01
C GLY A 163 -2.50 -12.09 10.50
N LEU A 164 -1.32 -11.74 10.00
CA LEU A 164 -1.14 -11.28 8.62
C LEU A 164 -1.31 -12.45 7.65
N SER A 165 -1.81 -12.18 6.45
CA SER A 165 -1.81 -13.18 5.37
C SER A 165 -0.41 -13.32 4.76
N ALA A 166 -0.12 -14.46 4.12
CA ALA A 166 1.12 -14.63 3.37
C ALA A 166 1.31 -13.55 2.28
N ARG A 167 0.21 -13.05 1.70
CA ARG A 167 0.23 -11.93 0.74
C ARG A 167 0.68 -10.64 1.42
N ALA A 168 0.13 -10.33 2.60
CA ALA A 168 0.55 -9.16 3.38
C ALA A 168 2.04 -9.23 3.76
N TYR A 169 2.53 -10.41 4.15
CA TYR A 169 3.95 -10.66 4.44
C TYR A 169 4.86 -10.30 3.25
N HIS A 170 4.57 -10.83 2.05
CA HIS A 170 5.35 -10.52 0.84
C HIS A 170 5.29 -9.04 0.47
N ARG A 171 4.14 -8.39 0.68
CA ARG A 171 3.95 -6.96 0.39
C ARG A 171 4.79 -6.09 1.33
N ILE A 172 4.82 -6.42 2.63
CA ILE A 172 5.70 -5.76 3.60
C ILE A 172 7.15 -5.86 3.14
N LEU A 173 7.63 -7.04 2.73
CA LEU A 173 8.99 -7.19 2.21
C LEU A 173 9.29 -6.30 0.99
N LYS A 174 8.36 -6.21 0.02
CA LYS A 174 8.51 -5.32 -1.15
C LYS A 174 8.59 -3.85 -0.76
N VAL A 175 7.77 -3.42 0.20
CA VAL A 175 7.76 -2.06 0.72
C VAL A 175 9.07 -1.79 1.47
N SER A 176 9.46 -2.66 2.40
CA SER A 176 10.71 -2.56 3.14
C SER A 176 11.95 -2.54 2.25
N ARG A 177 11.94 -3.30 1.15
CA ARG A 177 13.00 -3.25 0.13
C ARG A 177 13.12 -1.86 -0.49
N THR A 178 11.98 -1.23 -0.78
CA THR A 178 11.95 0.14 -1.33
C THR A 178 12.41 1.17 -0.30
N ILE A 179 12.02 1.02 0.97
CA ILE A 179 12.50 1.88 2.06
C ILE A 179 14.02 1.73 2.23
N ALA A 180 14.54 0.51 2.19
CA ALA A 180 15.98 0.25 2.24
C ALA A 180 16.72 0.90 1.05
N ASP A 181 16.13 0.87 -0.15
CA ASP A 181 16.70 1.51 -1.34
C ASP A 181 16.72 3.05 -1.20
N LEU A 182 15.68 3.64 -0.60
CA LEU A 182 15.65 5.08 -0.27
C LEU A 182 16.72 5.46 0.76
N SER A 183 17.01 4.57 1.71
CA SER A 183 18.08 4.70 2.70
C SER A 183 19.47 4.31 2.16
N SER A 184 19.57 3.84 0.90
CA SER A 184 20.80 3.31 0.30
C SER A 184 21.44 2.15 1.09
N CYS A 185 20.61 1.32 1.72
CA CYS A 185 21.04 0.13 2.44
C CYS A 185 20.90 -1.12 1.56
N GLU A 186 21.92 -1.99 1.56
CA GLU A 186 21.87 -3.25 0.80
C GLU A 186 20.94 -4.28 1.44
N THR A 187 20.86 -4.31 2.77
CA THR A 187 20.02 -5.22 3.56
C THR A 187 18.78 -4.52 4.11
N ILE A 188 17.72 -5.30 4.34
CA ILE A 188 16.51 -4.86 5.03
C ILE A 188 16.72 -5.05 6.54
N ASN A 189 16.74 -3.96 7.29
CA ASN A 189 16.88 -3.96 8.75
C ASN A 189 15.52 -3.73 9.44
N GLU A 190 15.53 -3.71 10.78
CA GLU A 190 14.33 -3.56 11.61
C GLU A 190 13.58 -2.27 11.34
N LYS A 191 14.29 -1.16 11.08
CA LYS A 191 13.66 0.15 10.81
C LYS A 191 12.83 0.08 9.53
N HIS A 192 13.35 -0.55 8.48
CA HIS A 192 12.66 -0.69 7.20
C HIS A 192 11.41 -1.59 7.30
N ILE A 193 11.47 -2.64 8.13
CA ILE A 193 10.32 -3.52 8.40
C ILE A 193 9.28 -2.80 9.26
N ALA A 194 9.70 -2.15 10.34
CA ALA A 194 8.81 -1.42 11.23
C ALA A 194 8.03 -0.32 10.49
N GLU A 195 8.70 0.45 9.64
CA GLU A 195 8.07 1.49 8.83
C GLU A 195 7.07 0.88 7.82
N ALA A 196 7.44 -0.20 7.13
CA ALA A 196 6.52 -0.87 6.20
C ALA A 196 5.27 -1.46 6.90
N ILE A 197 5.42 -1.98 8.13
CA ILE A 197 4.29 -2.46 8.94
C ILE A 197 3.35 -1.30 9.29
N GLN A 198 3.87 -0.12 9.62
CA GLN A 198 3.05 1.05 9.93
C GLN A 198 2.18 1.50 8.74
N TYR A 199 2.68 1.35 7.51
CA TYR A 199 1.88 1.60 6.30
C TYR A 199 0.82 0.52 6.02
N ARG A 200 0.72 -0.53 6.83
CA ARG A 200 -0.20 -1.66 6.63
C ARG A 200 -1.16 -1.90 7.78
N THR A 201 -1.07 -1.15 8.88
CA THR A 201 -1.96 -1.34 10.05
C THR A 201 -3.23 -0.48 9.98
N LEU A 202 -3.41 0.31 8.91
CA LEU A 202 -4.48 1.29 8.77
C LEU A 202 -5.83 0.68 8.39
N ASP A 203 -5.84 -0.34 7.55
CA ASP A 203 -7.03 -1.16 7.30
C ASP A 203 -7.61 -1.68 8.62
N ARG A 204 -6.78 -2.09 9.58
CA ARG A 204 -7.26 -2.59 10.86
C ARG A 204 -7.92 -1.52 11.73
N LYS A 205 -7.36 -0.31 11.79
CA LYS A 205 -7.95 0.78 12.59
C LYS A 205 -9.42 1.05 12.23
N TYR A 206 -9.77 0.89 10.95
CA TYR A 206 -11.10 1.22 10.43
C TYR A 206 -11.96 -0.02 10.06
N TRP A 207 -11.35 -1.12 9.61
CA TRP A 207 -12.05 -2.36 9.18
C TRP A 207 -12.06 -3.48 10.23
N SER A 208 -11.24 -3.44 11.29
CA SER A 208 -11.26 -4.51 12.31
C SER A 208 -12.40 -4.32 13.32
N HIS A 209 -12.95 -5.46 13.77
CA HIS A 209 -13.93 -5.58 14.84
C HIS A 209 -13.23 -5.81 16.18
#